data_AF-A0A9P8JIN7-F1
#
_entry.id   AF-A0A9P8JIN7-F1
#
_cell.length_a   1.000
_cell.length_b   1.000
_cell.length_c   1.000
_cell.angle_alpha   90.00
_cell.angle_beta   90.00
_cell.angle_gamma   90.00
#
_symmetry.space_group_name_H-M   'P 1'
#
loop_
_entity.id
_entity.type
_entity.pdbx_description
1 polymer ?
#
loop_
_entity_poly.entity_id
_entity_poly.type
_entity_poly.pdbx_seq_one_letter_code
_entity_poly.pdbx_strand_id
1 'polypeptide(L)' 'FLSLMLDDGSTKDDVKVPDNEVGERINKLFNDEQKDTNVIILTAMGEECAIEAKEAPKSG' A
#
# COMPACT_ATOMS: atom_id res chain seq x y z
N PHE A 1 -8.06 2.61 6.50
CA PHE A 1 -7.08 1.53 6.73
C PHE A 1 -6.80 0.88 5.40
N LEU A 2 -5.55 0.51 5.13
CA LEU A 2 -5.12 -0.17 3.91
C LEU A 2 -5.44 -1.65 4.04
N SER A 3 -6.04 -2.24 3.00
CA SER A 3 -6.18 -3.68 2.87
C SER A 3 -5.11 -4.18 1.90
N LEU A 4 -4.08 -4.82 2.44
CA LEU A 4 -2.93 -5.28 1.66
C LEU A 4 -2.96 -6.79 1.56
N MET A 5 -2.82 -7.32 0.34
CA MET A 5 -2.65 -8.75 0.14
C MET A 5 -1.18 -9.11 0.35
N LEU A 6 -0.91 -10.05 1.26
CA LEU A 6 0.42 -10.60 1.49
C LEU A 6 0.68 -11.77 0.53
N ASP A 7 1.95 -12.14 0.39
CA ASP A 7 2.39 -13.20 -0.52
C ASP A 7 1.83 -14.59 -0.17
N ASP A 8 1.43 -14.79 1.09
CA ASP A 8 0.78 -16.02 1.56
C ASP A 8 -0.73 -16.07 1.23
N GLY A 9 -1.26 -15.05 0.56
CA GLY A 9 -2.66 -14.91 0.20
C GLY A 9 -3.55 -14.42 1.33
N SER A 10 -2.99 -14.10 2.49
CA SER A 10 -3.71 -13.43 3.58
C SER A 10 -3.81 -11.93 3.32
N THR A 11 -4.82 -11.29 3.93
CA THR A 11 -5.00 -9.84 3.86
C THR A 11 -4.66 -9.20 5.19
N LYS A 12 -3.98 -8.06 5.13
CA LYS A 12 -3.56 -7.25 6.27
C LYS A 12 -4.30 -5.92 6.23
N ASP A 13 -5.15 -5.69 7.23
CA ASP A 13 -6.07 -4.54 7.33
C ASP A 13 -5.73 -3.57 8.48
N ASP A 14 -4.55 -3.72 9.09
CA ASP A 14 -4.14 -3.01 10.31
C ASP A 14 -3.31 -1.75 10.02
N VAL A 15 -2.83 -1.55 8.79
CA VAL A 15 -2.02 -0.40 8.42
C VAL A 15 -2.90 0.81 8.11
N LYS A 16 -2.63 1.94 8.75
CA LYS A 16 -3.30 3.20 8.40
C LYS A 16 -2.75 3.77 7.10
N VAL A 17 -3.63 4.41 6.33
CA VAL A 17 -3.19 5.24 5.22
C VAL A 17 -2.41 6.41 5.84
N PRO A 18 -1.15 6.66 5.45
CA PRO A 18 -0.40 7.78 5.98
C PRO A 18 -0.97 9.11 5.45
N ASP A 19 -1.06 10.14 6.30
CA ASP A 19 -1.54 11.47 5.92
C ASP A 19 -0.43 12.32 5.26
N ASN A 20 0.29 11.74 4.30
CA ASN A 20 1.38 12.37 3.57
C ASN A 20 1.26 12.12 2.06
N GLU A 21 2.25 12.57 1.28
CA GLU A 21 2.29 12.37 -0.18
C GLU A 21 2.17 10.90 -0.60
N VAL A 22 2.61 9.96 0.23
CA VAL A 22 2.47 8.52 -0.03
C VAL A 22 1.01 8.10 0.02
N GLY A 23 0.25 8.57 1.02
CA GLY A 23 -1.18 8.29 1.13
C GLY A 23 -1.99 8.87 -0.03
N GLU A 24 -1.68 10.10 -0.44
CA GLU A 24 -2.28 10.71 -1.64
C GLU A 24 -1.98 9.88 -2.89
N ARG A 25 -0.73 9.42 -3.04
CA ARG A 25 -0.33 8.58 -4.16
C ARG A 25 -1.03 7.22 -4.16
N ILE A 26 -1.21 6.60 -3.00
CA ILE A 26 -1.97 5.35 -2.86
C ILE A 26 -3.42 5.57 -3.33
N ASN A 27 -4.08 6.61 -2.81
CA ASN A 27 -5.45 6.92 -3.21
C ASN A 27 -5.56 7.20 -4.71
N LYS A 28 -4.61 7.95 -5.27
CA LYS A 28 -4.60 8.23 -6.71
C LYS A 28 -4.41 6.97 -7.55
N LEU A 29 -3.43 6.13 -7.24
CA LEU A 29 -3.16 4.91 -8.02
C LEU A 29 -4.28 3.87 -7.88
N PHE A 30 -4.81 3.69 -6.66
CA PHE A 30 -5.78 2.63 -6.37
C PHE A 30 -7.24 3.08 -6.55
N ASN A 31 -7.65 4.23 -6.01
CA ASN A 31 -9.05 4.69 -6.10
C ASN A 31 -9.34 5.43 -7.41
N ASP A 32 -8.45 6.35 -7.82
CA ASP A 32 -8.72 7.20 -9.00
C ASP A 32 -8.33 6.48 -10.30
N GLU A 33 -7.12 5.91 -10.37
CA GLU A 33 -6.61 5.23 -11.57
C GLU A 33 -7.00 3.74 -11.63
N GLN A 34 -7.49 3.15 -10.55
CA GLN A 34 -7.90 1.74 -10.45
C GLN A 34 -6.83 0.75 -10.94
N LYS A 35 -5.58 1.05 -10.61
CA LYS A 35 -4.43 0.23 -11.00
C LYS A 35 -4.01 -0.69 -9.86
N ASP A 36 -3.44 -1.82 -10.25
CA ASP A 36 -2.70 -2.67 -9.33
C ASP A 36 -1.56 -1.85 -8.72
N THR A 37 -1.55 -1.76 -7.39
CA THR A 37 -0.64 -0.88 -6.65
C THR A 37 0.08 -1.68 -5.59
N ASN A 38 1.40 -1.72 -5.67
CA ASN A 38 2.28 -2.29 -4.66
C ASN A 38 2.66 -1.19 -3.66
N VAL A 39 2.37 -1.44 -2.38
CA VAL A 39 2.71 -0.55 -1.27
C VAL A 39 3.84 -1.16 -0.46
N ILE A 40 4.88 -0.38 -0.18
CA ILE A 40 6.01 -0.80 0.65
C ILE A 40 5.75 -0.33 2.09
N ILE A 41 5.62 -1.29 2.99
CA ILE A 41 5.46 -1.05 4.43
C ILE A 41 6.81 -1.21 5.11
N LEU A 42 7.23 -0.17 5.82
CA LEU A 42 8.38 -0.21 6.72
C LEU A 42 7.89 -0.51 8.14
N THR A 43 8.40 -1.59 8.71
CA THR A 43 8.18 -1.94 10.10
C THR A 43 9.45 -1.65 10.89
N ALA A 44 9.37 -0.76 11.88
CA ALA A 44 10.50 -0.41 12.75
C ALA A 44 10.01 -0.11 14.17
N MET A 45 10.74 -0.60 15.18
CA MET A 45 10.42 -0.37 16.60
C MET A 45 8.97 -0.72 17.02
N GLY A 46 8.33 -1.67 16.31
CA GLY A 46 6.94 -2.07 16.57
C GLY A 46 5.89 -1.17 15.88
N GLU A 47 6.31 -0.19 15.10
CA GLU A 47 5.43 0.66 14.29
C GLU A 47 5.52 0.26 12.81
N GLU A 48 4.37 0.32 12.12
CA GLU A 48 4.25 0.03 10.69
C GLU A 48 3.79 1.29 9.96
N CYS A 49 4.52 1.67 8.90
CA CYS A 49 4.17 2.84 8.10
C CYS A 49 4.37 2.55 6.61
N ALA A 50 3.43 2.99 5.78
CA ALA A 50 3.60 2.95 4.33
C ALA A 50 4.57 4.05 3.89
N ILE A 51 5.71 3.65 3.33
CA ILE A 51 6.78 4.56 2.93
C ILE A 51 6.82 4.81 1.42
N GLU A 52 6.21 3.92 0.61
CA GLU A 52 6.20 4.05 -0.84
C GLU A 52 4.99 3.33 -1.45
N ALA A 53 4.50 3.84 -2.57
CA ALA A 53 3.48 3.19 -3.38
C ALA A 53 3.82 3.32 -4.87
N LYS A 54 3.77 2.20 -5.59
CA LYS A 54 4.09 2.10 -7.02
C LYS A 54 3.10 1.21 -7.75
N GLU A 55 2.91 1.47 -9.04
CA GLU A 55 2.13 0.59 -9.89
C GLU A 55 2.78 -0.81 -9.91
N ALA A 56 1.97 -1.84 -9.69
CA ALA A 56 2.44 -3.21 -9.76
C ALA A 56 2.87 -3.49 -11.22
N PRO A 57 3.98 -4.21 -11.43
CA PRO A 57 4.37 -4.59 -12.77
C PRO A 57 3.24 -5.42 -13.39
N LYS A 58 2.83 -5.08 -14.62
CA LYS A 58 1.91 -5.92 -15.39
C LYS A 58 2.59 -7.27 -15.60
N SER A 59 2.18 -8.28 -14.85
CA SER A 59 2.62 -9.65 -15.09
C SER A 59 1.94 -10.09 -16.40
N GLY A 60 2.68 -9.95 -17.51
CA GLY A 60 2.32 -10.49 -18.81
C GLY A 60 2.69 -11.97 -18.93
#